data_AF-A0A6C0HHD4-F1
#
_entry.id   AF-A0A6C0HHD4-F1
#
_cell.length_a   1.000
_cell.length_b   1.000
_cell.length_c   1.000
_cell.angle_alpha   90.00
_cell.angle_beta   90.00
_cell.angle_gamma   90.00
#
_symmetry.space_group_name_H-M   'P 1'
#
loop_
_entity.id
_entity.type
_entity.pdbx_description
1 polymer ?
#
loop_
_entity_poly.entity_id
_entity_poly.type
_entity_poly.pdbx_seq_one_letter_code
_entity_poly.pdbx_strand_id
1 'polypeptide(L)'
;MGGGLMQLVAYGAQDVYLTGNPQITFWKVTYRRHTNFAMESIEQTFNGQADFGRRVTCTISRNGDLAYRTYLQVTLPEINQSMANGPNSGVLNQGVYARWLDFPGEQMISQVEVEIGGQRIDRQYGDWMHIWNQLTLTKEQERGYFKMVGNTTQLTFITDPSFNAVDGPCASTAPAQVCAPRSALPETTLYVPFQFWYCRNPGLALPLIALQYHEVKINLDIRPIDECLWAVNNLANATAGTVPSTKVTTAYNQSLVAASLYVDYVFLDTDERRRMAQNPHEYLIEQLQFTGDESVGSSSNKIKLNFNHPCKELVFVVQPDANVDYCSSLTPGNILYQTLGAQPFNYTDAIDPLLNAIHAFGGANAVAATTNSFINGSGLFNETEAGDVASYTQWTNWEGGGPTLPGVGGGTGPESLVSDAGTFVLTETSLDMHCWGENPVVTAKLQLNGQDRFSEREGTYFDLVQPYQHHTRNPDTGINVYSFALRPEEHQPSGTCNFSRIDNATLQLVLSNACVAGTATAKVRVYAVNYNVLRVMSGILQSCAKQLAAYLVICLLNWINSVKQICVVNTLCNQLVSI
;
A
#
# COMPACT_ATOMS: atom_id res chain seq x y z
N MET A 1 18.24 -32.47 49.88
CA MET A 1 18.24 -31.08 49.35
C MET A 1 17.45 -31.07 48.06
N GLY A 2 16.62 -30.06 47.82
CA GLY A 2 15.82 -29.96 46.58
C GLY A 2 16.71 -29.73 45.36
N GLY A 3 16.33 -30.28 44.20
CA GLY A 3 17.14 -30.24 42.97
C GLY A 3 17.57 -28.84 42.54
N GLY A 4 16.69 -27.85 42.63
CA GLY A 4 17.01 -26.46 42.27
C GLY A 4 18.04 -25.80 43.19
N LEU A 5 18.08 -26.15 44.48
CA LEU A 5 19.08 -25.62 45.41
C LEU A 5 20.46 -26.23 45.15
N MET A 6 20.51 -27.51 44.79
CA MET A 6 21.76 -28.17 44.39
C MET A 6 22.37 -27.53 43.12
N GLN A 7 21.55 -27.10 42.18
CA GLN A 7 22.01 -26.39 40.98
C GLN A 7 22.64 -25.03 41.30
N LEU A 8 22.08 -24.27 42.26
CA LEU A 8 22.66 -22.99 42.69
C LEU A 8 24.02 -23.13 43.39
N VAL A 9 24.24 -24.25 44.08
CA VAL A 9 25.51 -24.55 44.74
C VAL A 9 26.58 -25.01 43.73
N ALA A 10 26.17 -25.54 42.57
CA ALA A 10 27.06 -25.95 41.49
C ALA A 10 27.56 -24.73 40.68
N TYR A 11 28.40 -23.90 41.32
CA TYR A 11 28.99 -22.70 40.72
C TYR A 11 30.44 -22.96 40.26
N GLY A 12 30.80 -22.50 39.06
CA GLY A 12 32.12 -22.68 38.46
C GLY A 12 32.78 -21.37 38.01
N ALA A 13 34.01 -21.48 37.49
CA ALA A 13 34.76 -20.32 37.01
C ALA A 13 34.12 -19.63 35.78
N GLN A 14 33.34 -20.36 34.98
CA GLN A 14 32.64 -19.81 33.81
C GLN A 14 31.47 -18.90 34.22
N ASP A 15 30.84 -19.16 35.36
CA ASP A 15 29.69 -18.40 35.85
C ASP A 15 30.06 -16.97 36.25
N VAL A 16 31.36 -16.67 36.40
CA VAL A 16 31.85 -15.30 36.62
C VAL A 16 31.45 -14.38 35.46
N TYR A 17 31.42 -14.86 34.21
CA TYR A 17 31.01 -14.08 33.04
C TYR A 17 29.50 -13.87 32.95
N LEU A 18 28.71 -14.73 33.61
CA LEU A 18 27.25 -14.70 33.54
C LEU A 18 26.63 -14.02 34.77
N THR A 19 27.12 -14.34 35.96
CA THR A 19 26.47 -14.04 37.25
C THR A 19 27.42 -13.58 38.37
N GLY A 20 28.72 -13.40 38.10
CA GLY A 20 29.71 -13.05 39.13
C GLY A 20 29.48 -11.73 39.85
N ASN A 21 28.88 -10.74 39.17
CA ASN A 21 28.38 -9.48 39.74
C ASN A 21 27.13 -9.04 38.95
N PRO A 22 25.92 -9.51 39.32
CA PRO A 22 24.73 -9.33 38.50
C PRO A 22 24.32 -7.84 38.44
N GLN A 23 24.25 -7.29 37.23
CA GLN A 23 23.83 -5.90 36.99
C GLN A 23 22.33 -5.77 36.68
N ILE A 24 21.70 -6.88 36.27
CA ILE A 24 20.28 -6.96 35.92
C ILE A 24 19.64 -8.14 36.66
N THR A 25 18.33 -8.08 36.84
CA THR A 25 17.53 -9.20 37.36
C THR A 25 16.28 -9.38 36.53
N PHE A 26 15.96 -10.63 36.21
CA PHE A 26 14.76 -10.99 35.46
C PHE A 26 13.49 -10.97 36.35
N TRP A 27 13.64 -10.92 37.68
CA TRP A 27 12.54 -11.04 38.62
C TRP A 27 11.96 -9.70 39.10
N LYS A 28 12.60 -8.58 38.73
CA LYS A 28 12.14 -7.25 39.11
C LYS A 28 12.29 -6.28 37.95
N VAL A 29 11.18 -6.04 37.25
CA VAL A 29 11.09 -5.02 36.19
C VAL A 29 10.91 -3.65 36.84
N THR A 30 11.69 -2.66 36.40
CA THR A 30 11.53 -1.26 36.81
C THR A 30 10.79 -0.49 35.71
N TYR A 31 9.53 -0.13 35.97
CA TYR A 31 8.75 0.69 35.04
C TYR A 31 9.16 2.16 35.13
N ARG A 32 9.38 2.80 33.97
CA ARG A 32 9.59 4.24 33.90
C ARG A 32 8.24 4.95 33.89
N ARG A 33 8.08 5.98 34.72
CA ARG A 33 6.90 6.86 34.66
C ARG A 33 6.98 7.68 33.37
N HIS A 34 5.88 7.76 32.62
CA HIS A 34 5.73 8.63 31.45
C HIS A 34 4.93 9.89 31.82
N THR A 35 4.95 10.89 30.95
CA THR A 35 4.07 12.06 31.05
C THR A 35 2.63 11.68 30.74
N ASN A 36 1.67 12.44 31.25
CA ASN A 36 0.26 12.18 30.99
C ASN A 36 -0.11 12.66 29.57
N PHE A 37 -0.79 11.81 28.80
CA PHE A 37 -1.29 12.15 27.47
C PHE A 37 -2.58 11.38 27.17
N ALA A 38 -3.39 11.91 26.27
CA ALA A 38 -4.58 11.25 25.74
C ALA A 38 -4.55 11.25 24.20
N MET A 39 -5.21 10.28 23.58
CA MET A 39 -5.32 10.18 22.13
C MET A 39 -6.78 10.17 21.69
N GLU A 40 -7.09 10.87 20.61
CA GLU A 40 -8.41 10.89 19.99
C GLU A 40 -8.26 11.00 18.47
N SER A 41 -9.03 10.19 17.74
CA SER A 41 -9.08 10.26 16.27
C SER A 41 -10.15 11.25 15.85
N ILE A 42 -9.78 12.26 15.06
CA ILE A 42 -10.71 13.30 14.61
C ILE A 42 -10.69 13.39 13.09
N GLU A 43 -11.87 13.29 12.50
CA GLU A 43 -12.10 13.44 11.06
C GLU A 43 -11.72 14.84 10.56
N GLN A 44 -11.08 14.88 9.40
CA GLN A 44 -10.72 16.06 8.65
C GLN A 44 -11.40 16.00 7.28
N THR A 45 -11.95 17.14 6.87
CA THR A 45 -12.67 17.27 5.60
C THR A 45 -11.73 17.72 4.48
N PHE A 46 -11.90 17.16 3.29
CA PHE A 46 -11.19 17.63 2.11
C PHE A 46 -11.70 18.99 1.62
N ASN A 47 -10.77 19.81 1.12
CA ASN A 47 -11.09 20.99 0.35
C ASN A 47 -11.36 20.58 -1.10
N GLY A 48 -12.63 20.52 -1.47
CA GLY A 48 -13.09 20.05 -2.77
C GLY A 48 -13.76 18.68 -2.71
N GLN A 49 -14.40 18.26 -3.80
CA GLN A 49 -15.00 16.93 -3.88
C GLN A 49 -13.92 15.90 -4.23
N ALA A 50 -13.69 14.98 -3.29
CA ALA A 50 -12.87 13.80 -3.51
C ALA A 50 -13.61 12.85 -4.45
N ASP A 51 -13.00 12.60 -5.60
CA ASP A 51 -13.52 11.70 -6.62
C ASP A 51 -12.36 11.09 -7.40
N PHE A 52 -12.63 10.01 -8.13
CA PHE A 52 -11.64 9.35 -8.97
C PHE A 52 -11.01 10.31 -9.98
N GLY A 53 -9.69 10.18 -10.18
CA GLY A 53 -8.92 11.02 -11.12
C GLY A 53 -8.75 12.48 -10.69
N ARG A 54 -9.14 12.86 -9.46
CA ARG A 54 -9.00 14.23 -8.95
C ARG A 54 -7.93 14.32 -7.87
N ARG A 55 -7.34 15.52 -7.78
CA ARG A 55 -6.47 15.94 -6.69
C ARG A 55 -7.29 16.66 -5.63
N VAL A 56 -7.17 16.21 -4.38
CA VAL A 56 -7.79 16.85 -3.22
C VAL A 56 -6.75 17.25 -2.19
N THR A 57 -7.07 18.27 -1.39
CA THR A 57 -6.17 18.78 -0.36
C THR A 57 -6.91 18.79 0.97
N CYS A 58 -6.27 18.28 2.02
CA CYS A 58 -6.79 18.29 3.38
C CYS A 58 -5.88 19.15 4.26
N THR A 59 -6.44 20.18 4.87
CA THR A 59 -5.75 20.97 5.90
C THR A 59 -5.95 20.30 7.25
N ILE A 60 -4.87 19.89 7.91
CA ILE A 60 -4.95 19.30 9.25
C ILE A 60 -5.34 20.41 10.24
N SER A 61 -6.50 20.26 10.87
CA SER A 61 -6.96 21.18 11.91
C SER A 61 -6.10 21.09 13.17
N ARG A 62 -6.12 22.14 13.99
CA ARG A 62 -5.31 22.21 15.22
C ARG A 62 -6.13 21.83 16.44
N ASN A 63 -6.72 20.63 16.41
CA ASN A 63 -7.57 20.15 17.49
C ASN A 63 -6.77 19.58 18.66
N GLY A 64 -5.57 19.02 18.41
CA GLY A 64 -4.63 18.55 19.44
C GLY A 64 -3.23 19.15 19.34
N ASP A 65 -2.32 18.71 20.22
CA ASP A 65 -0.97 19.26 20.32
C ASP A 65 0.02 18.59 19.35
N LEU A 66 -0.09 17.26 19.17
CA LEU A 66 0.67 16.48 18.20
C LEU A 66 -0.28 15.74 17.25
N ALA A 67 0.13 15.52 16.00
CA ALA A 67 -0.52 14.61 15.05
C ALA A 67 0.27 13.31 14.93
N TYR A 68 -0.45 12.19 15.03
CA TYR A 68 0.07 10.84 14.89
C TYR A 68 -0.52 10.17 13.64
N ARG A 69 -0.83 8.87 13.70
CA ARG A 69 -1.34 8.05 12.60
C ARG A 69 -2.46 8.77 11.86
N THR A 70 -2.38 8.67 10.55
CA THR A 70 -3.33 9.28 9.64
C THR A 70 -3.87 8.20 8.74
N TYR A 71 -5.19 8.12 8.65
CA TYR A 71 -5.94 7.14 7.88
C TYR A 71 -6.79 7.85 6.84
N LEU A 72 -6.78 7.34 5.62
CA LEU A 72 -7.71 7.73 4.58
C LEU A 72 -8.95 6.83 4.68
N GLN A 73 -10.10 7.41 5.02
CA GLN A 73 -11.37 6.73 4.93
C GLN A 73 -12.01 7.03 3.57
N VAL A 74 -12.33 5.99 2.81
CA VAL A 74 -13.03 6.13 1.52
C VAL A 74 -14.18 5.13 1.45
N THR A 75 -15.32 5.57 0.94
CA THR A 75 -16.47 4.69 0.73
C THR A 75 -16.66 4.48 -0.77
N LEU A 76 -16.43 3.23 -1.19
CA LEU A 76 -16.57 2.82 -2.59
C LEU A 76 -18.06 2.69 -2.95
N PRO A 77 -18.47 3.09 -4.18
CA PRO A 77 -19.85 2.97 -4.61
C PRO A 77 -20.28 1.53 -4.84
N GLU A 78 -21.58 1.26 -4.67
CA GLU A 78 -22.19 0.01 -5.09
C GLU A 78 -22.19 -0.09 -6.63
N ILE A 79 -21.73 -1.21 -7.18
CA ILE A 79 -21.82 -1.52 -8.61
C ILE A 79 -22.81 -2.66 -8.81
N ASN A 80 -23.99 -2.34 -9.33
CA ASN A 80 -25.10 -3.29 -9.44
C ASN A 80 -25.53 -3.60 -10.88
N GLN A 81 -26.39 -4.60 -11.01
CA GLN A 81 -26.89 -5.11 -12.28
C GLN A 81 -27.75 -4.09 -13.05
N SER A 82 -28.26 -3.03 -12.40
CA SER A 82 -29.02 -1.99 -13.10
C SER A 82 -28.15 -1.09 -13.99
N MET A 83 -26.82 -1.15 -13.82
CA MET A 83 -25.86 -0.34 -14.57
C MET A 83 -25.51 -0.90 -15.96
N ALA A 84 -26.15 -1.99 -16.41
CA ALA A 84 -25.91 -2.58 -17.72
C ALA A 84 -26.14 -1.59 -18.89
N ASN A 85 -25.35 -1.69 -19.97
CA ASN A 85 -25.39 -0.77 -21.12
C ASN A 85 -26.62 -0.94 -22.06
N GLY A 86 -27.72 -1.55 -21.60
CA GLY A 86 -28.93 -1.81 -22.40
C GLY A 86 -30.17 -2.02 -21.53
N PRO A 87 -31.40 -2.00 -22.10
CA PRO A 87 -32.60 -2.27 -21.33
C PRO A 87 -32.52 -3.67 -20.73
N ASN A 88 -32.73 -3.76 -19.40
CA ASN A 88 -32.94 -4.98 -18.61
C ASN A 88 -34.14 -5.78 -19.16
N SER A 89 -34.01 -6.34 -20.35
CA SER A 89 -34.86 -7.44 -20.81
C SER A 89 -34.16 -8.69 -20.33
N GLY A 90 -34.84 -9.55 -19.56
CA GLY A 90 -34.33 -10.79 -18.95
C GLY A 90 -33.79 -11.83 -19.94
N VAL A 91 -32.81 -11.43 -20.74
CA VAL A 91 -32.01 -12.23 -21.65
C VAL A 91 -30.73 -12.54 -20.89
N LEU A 92 -30.43 -13.83 -20.77
CA LEU A 92 -29.38 -14.44 -19.94
C LEU A 92 -27.91 -14.04 -20.28
N ASN A 93 -27.67 -12.92 -20.98
CA ASN A 93 -26.37 -12.58 -21.56
C ASN A 93 -25.99 -11.08 -21.54
N GLN A 94 -26.66 -10.22 -20.77
CA GLN A 94 -26.32 -8.78 -20.64
C GLN A 94 -26.26 -8.31 -19.18
N GLY A 95 -25.41 -8.97 -18.40
CA GLY A 95 -25.18 -8.66 -16.99
C GLY A 95 -24.03 -7.68 -16.76
N VAL A 96 -23.92 -7.14 -15.55
CA VAL A 96 -22.73 -6.41 -15.10
C VAL A 96 -21.82 -7.38 -14.35
N TYR A 97 -20.70 -7.73 -14.94
CA TYR A 97 -19.65 -8.49 -14.28
C TYR A 97 -18.58 -7.52 -13.84
N ALA A 98 -18.45 -7.31 -12.53
CA ALA A 98 -17.55 -6.31 -11.99
C ALA A 98 -16.70 -6.88 -10.86
N ARG A 99 -15.48 -6.37 -10.74
CA ARG A 99 -14.63 -6.51 -9.55
C ARG A 99 -13.74 -5.29 -9.41
N TRP A 100 -13.35 -4.97 -8.19
CA TRP A 100 -12.22 -4.08 -7.96
C TRP A 100 -10.91 -4.84 -8.22
N LEU A 101 -9.92 -4.15 -8.77
CA LEU A 101 -8.58 -4.70 -8.87
C LEU A 101 -7.99 -4.91 -7.47
N ASP A 102 -7.00 -5.79 -7.39
CA ASP A 102 -6.44 -6.27 -6.14
C ASP A 102 -5.90 -5.09 -5.32
N PHE A 103 -6.08 -5.14 -4.00
CA PHE A 103 -5.75 -4.04 -3.06
C PHE A 103 -6.30 -2.67 -3.50
N PRO A 104 -7.63 -2.51 -3.62
CA PRO A 104 -8.23 -1.29 -4.18
C PRO A 104 -7.90 -0.02 -3.39
N GLY A 105 -7.76 -0.11 -2.07
CA GLY A 105 -7.39 1.04 -1.24
C GLY A 105 -5.99 1.59 -1.53
N GLU A 106 -5.01 0.72 -1.80
CA GLU A 106 -3.64 1.13 -2.17
C GLU A 106 -3.59 1.55 -3.65
N GLN A 107 -4.25 0.79 -4.53
CA GLN A 107 -4.28 1.07 -5.97
C GLN A 107 -4.91 2.43 -6.28
N MET A 108 -5.96 2.81 -5.57
CA MET A 108 -6.64 4.09 -5.75
C MET A 108 -5.75 5.29 -5.44
N ILE A 109 -4.72 5.14 -4.59
CA ILE A 109 -3.79 6.22 -4.27
C ILE A 109 -2.73 6.29 -5.38
N SER A 110 -2.75 7.37 -6.16
CA SER A 110 -1.66 7.65 -7.10
C SER A 110 -0.43 8.14 -6.33
N GLN A 111 -0.62 9.23 -5.58
CA GLN A 111 0.41 9.78 -4.70
C GLN A 111 -0.24 10.57 -3.56
N VAL A 112 0.47 10.63 -2.43
CA VAL A 112 0.13 11.45 -1.28
C VAL A 112 1.34 12.29 -0.88
N GLU A 113 1.15 13.58 -0.67
CA GLU A 113 2.20 14.52 -0.29
C GLU A 113 1.88 15.17 1.05
N VAL A 114 2.88 15.27 1.92
CA VAL A 114 2.81 16.08 3.15
C VAL A 114 3.53 17.40 2.89
N GLU A 115 2.80 18.49 3.05
CA GLU A 115 3.28 19.85 2.90
C GLU A 115 3.17 20.60 4.23
N ILE A 116 4.25 21.28 4.64
CA ILE A 116 4.26 22.11 5.85
C ILE A 116 4.64 23.54 5.46
N GLY A 117 3.70 24.46 5.60
CA GLY A 117 3.83 25.89 5.26
C GLY A 117 4.37 26.17 3.86
N GLY A 118 3.80 25.54 2.83
CA GLY A 118 4.20 25.77 1.44
C GLY A 118 5.27 24.83 0.91
N GLN A 119 5.90 24.03 1.78
CA GLN A 119 7.02 23.17 1.40
C GLN A 119 6.65 21.69 1.51
N ARG A 120 6.85 20.95 0.42
CA ARG A 120 6.72 19.50 0.43
C ARG A 120 7.85 18.87 1.24
N ILE A 121 7.47 18.09 2.25
CA ILE A 121 8.41 17.36 3.11
C ILE A 121 8.58 15.94 2.61
N ASP A 122 7.50 15.20 2.38
CA ASP A 122 7.57 13.82 1.90
C ASP A 122 6.46 13.56 0.86
N ARG A 123 6.70 12.55 0.02
CA ARG A 123 5.75 12.08 -0.99
C ARG A 123 5.79 10.56 -1.03
N GLN A 124 4.63 9.93 -0.94
CA GLN A 124 4.48 8.48 -1.03
C GLN A 124 3.53 8.13 -2.18
N TYR A 125 3.61 6.88 -2.65
CA TYR A 125 2.86 6.34 -3.77
C TYR A 125 2.09 5.10 -3.32
N GLY A 126 0.96 4.78 -3.95
CA GLY A 126 0.20 3.56 -3.65
C GLY A 126 1.07 2.29 -3.79
N ASP A 127 1.82 2.19 -4.88
CA ASP A 127 2.76 1.09 -5.14
C ASP A 127 3.82 0.96 -4.05
N TRP A 128 4.33 2.10 -3.56
CA TRP A 128 5.31 2.09 -2.46
C TRP A 128 4.68 1.59 -1.15
N MET A 129 3.44 2.01 -0.85
CA MET A 129 2.74 1.53 0.34
C MET A 129 2.56 0.01 0.28
N HIS A 130 2.16 -0.51 -0.89
CA HIS A 130 2.04 -1.95 -1.11
C HIS A 130 3.36 -2.68 -0.84
N ILE A 131 4.44 -2.28 -1.53
CA ILE A 131 5.77 -2.87 -1.38
C ILE A 131 6.26 -2.80 0.07
N TRP A 132 6.08 -1.65 0.72
CA TRP A 132 6.50 -1.45 2.10
C TRP A 132 5.71 -2.31 3.09
N ASN A 133 4.40 -2.47 2.88
CA ASN A 133 3.58 -3.34 3.71
C ASN A 133 3.99 -4.81 3.56
N GLN A 134 4.30 -5.27 2.35
CA GLN A 134 4.77 -6.65 2.18
C GLN A 134 6.05 -6.95 2.95
N LEU A 135 6.98 -5.99 3.01
CA LEU A 135 8.24 -6.13 3.74
C LEU A 135 8.08 -6.05 5.27
N THR A 136 7.21 -5.16 5.74
CA THR A 136 7.14 -4.79 7.17
C THR A 136 5.97 -5.40 7.94
N LEU A 137 4.90 -5.84 7.25
CA LEU A 137 3.70 -6.37 7.90
C LEU A 137 3.89 -7.83 8.31
N THR A 138 3.70 -8.08 9.60
CA THR A 138 3.67 -9.45 10.13
C THR A 138 2.44 -10.22 9.63
N LYS A 139 2.59 -11.53 9.38
CA LYS A 139 1.50 -12.42 8.93
C LYS A 139 0.25 -12.38 9.83
N GLU A 140 0.44 -12.15 11.13
CA GLU A 140 -0.67 -12.10 12.11
C GLU A 140 -1.63 -10.92 11.87
N GLN A 141 -1.12 -9.79 11.40
CA GLN A 141 -1.90 -8.56 11.18
C GLN A 141 -2.45 -8.44 9.75
N GLU A 142 -1.92 -9.24 8.82
CA GLU A 142 -2.27 -9.22 7.40
C GLU A 142 -3.77 -9.35 7.13
N ARG A 143 -4.45 -10.31 7.78
CA ARG A 143 -5.90 -10.50 7.59
C ARG A 143 -6.71 -9.25 7.96
N GLY A 144 -6.28 -8.52 8.99
CA GLY A 144 -6.90 -7.25 9.36
C GLY A 144 -6.60 -6.16 8.34
N TYR A 145 -5.37 -6.12 7.84
CA TYR A 145 -4.93 -5.18 6.81
C TYR A 145 -5.67 -5.35 5.48
N PHE A 146 -5.84 -6.58 5.02
CA PHE A 146 -6.58 -6.89 3.79
C PHE A 146 -8.03 -6.39 3.85
N LYS A 147 -8.69 -6.53 5.01
CA LYS A 147 -10.03 -5.97 5.22
C LYS A 147 -10.04 -4.43 5.23
N MET A 148 -9.00 -3.80 5.78
CA MET A 148 -8.88 -2.34 5.81
C MET A 148 -8.69 -1.75 4.40
N VAL A 149 -7.87 -2.40 3.56
CA VAL A 149 -7.56 -1.96 2.18
C VAL A 149 -8.56 -2.48 1.15
N GLY A 150 -9.43 -3.42 1.53
CA GLY A 150 -10.48 -3.96 0.67
C GLY A 150 -10.08 -5.15 -0.20
N ASN A 151 -8.94 -5.78 0.08
CA ASN A 151 -8.57 -7.05 -0.55
C ASN A 151 -9.38 -8.20 0.08
N THR A 152 -10.62 -8.36 -0.36
CA THR A 152 -11.57 -9.34 0.17
C THR A 152 -12.36 -9.97 -0.97
N THR A 153 -12.80 -11.22 -0.79
CA THR A 153 -13.61 -11.95 -1.77
C THR A 153 -14.86 -11.18 -2.21
N GLN A 154 -15.41 -10.28 -1.40
CA GLN A 154 -16.59 -9.48 -1.77
C GLN A 154 -16.30 -8.33 -2.73
N LEU A 155 -15.05 -7.83 -2.77
CA LEU A 155 -14.67 -6.67 -3.57
C LEU A 155 -13.78 -7.04 -4.75
N THR A 156 -12.84 -7.98 -4.55
CA THR A 156 -11.83 -8.32 -5.56
C THR A 156 -12.22 -9.50 -6.43
N PHE A 157 -13.27 -10.25 -6.08
CA PHE A 157 -13.81 -11.31 -6.95
C PHE A 157 -14.94 -10.79 -7.83
N ILE A 158 -15.10 -11.45 -8.98
CA ILE A 158 -16.14 -11.10 -9.95
C ILE A 158 -17.57 -11.32 -9.42
N THR A 159 -18.44 -10.36 -9.70
CA THR A 159 -19.89 -10.47 -9.50
C THR A 159 -20.56 -11.12 -10.71
N ASP A 160 -21.63 -11.88 -10.49
CA ASP A 160 -22.43 -12.49 -11.54
C ASP A 160 -23.93 -12.20 -11.33
N PRO A 161 -24.70 -11.87 -12.37
CA PRO A 161 -26.16 -11.69 -12.26
C PRO A 161 -26.92 -12.85 -11.64
N SER A 162 -26.42 -14.08 -11.78
CA SER A 162 -27.02 -15.30 -11.23
C SER A 162 -26.81 -15.46 -9.72
N PHE A 163 -25.89 -14.69 -9.13
CA PHE A 163 -25.60 -14.74 -7.70
C PHE A 163 -26.67 -14.05 -6.84
N ASN A 164 -26.59 -14.27 -5.52
CA ASN A 164 -27.51 -13.69 -4.56
C ASN A 164 -27.40 -12.15 -4.54
N ALA A 165 -28.52 -11.47 -4.32
CA ALA A 165 -28.53 -10.02 -4.15
C ALA A 165 -27.67 -9.59 -2.95
N VAL A 166 -27.15 -8.36 -3.00
CA VAL A 166 -26.53 -7.72 -1.85
C VAL A 166 -27.60 -7.42 -0.81
N ASP A 167 -27.32 -7.77 0.44
CA ASP A 167 -28.23 -7.48 1.55
C ASP A 167 -28.05 -6.03 1.98
N GLY A 168 -29.15 -5.26 1.96
CA GLY A 168 -29.16 -3.92 2.52
C GLY A 168 -29.39 -3.96 4.03
N PRO A 169 -29.08 -2.88 4.78
CA PRO A 169 -29.26 -2.84 6.23
C PRO A 169 -30.71 -3.04 6.72
N CYS A 170 -31.69 -3.11 5.81
CA CYS A 170 -33.11 -3.36 6.10
C CYS A 170 -33.75 -4.41 5.17
N ALA A 171 -32.99 -5.12 4.34
CA ALA A 171 -33.54 -6.14 3.44
C ALA A 171 -33.55 -7.52 4.13
N SER A 172 -34.52 -8.37 3.78
CA SER A 172 -34.71 -9.70 4.38
C SER A 172 -34.79 -10.83 3.36
N THR A 173 -34.48 -10.54 2.10
CA THR A 173 -34.65 -11.46 0.96
C THR A 173 -33.33 -12.05 0.47
N ALA A 174 -32.19 -11.57 0.96
CA ALA A 174 -30.86 -12.09 0.66
C ALA A 174 -30.30 -12.86 1.87
N PRO A 175 -29.41 -13.86 1.65
CA PRO A 175 -28.73 -14.52 2.75
C PRO A 175 -27.84 -13.52 3.49
N ALA A 176 -27.93 -13.48 4.82
CA ALA A 176 -27.10 -12.62 5.67
C ALA A 176 -25.63 -13.08 5.75
N GLN A 177 -25.32 -14.30 5.29
CA GLN A 177 -23.97 -14.86 5.37
C GLN A 177 -23.02 -14.18 4.38
N VAL A 178 -21.87 -13.74 4.89
CA VAL A 178 -20.81 -13.03 4.13
C VAL A 178 -20.20 -13.91 3.05
N CYS A 179 -20.21 -15.24 3.25
CA CYS A 179 -19.68 -16.24 2.31
C CYS A 179 -20.49 -16.39 1.02
N ALA A 180 -21.75 -15.94 0.98
CA ALA A 180 -22.58 -16.11 -0.20
C ALA A 180 -22.07 -15.21 -1.35
N PRO A 181 -21.90 -15.76 -2.56
CA PRO A 181 -21.53 -14.97 -3.74
C PRO A 181 -22.58 -13.90 -4.01
N ARG A 182 -22.15 -12.71 -4.46
CA ARG A 182 -23.03 -11.54 -4.62
C ARG A 182 -23.13 -11.08 -6.06
N SER A 183 -24.35 -10.71 -6.48
CA SER A 183 -24.61 -10.16 -7.82
C SER A 183 -24.31 -8.68 -7.96
N ALA A 184 -23.80 -8.02 -6.93
CA ALA A 184 -23.34 -6.63 -7.01
C ALA A 184 -22.16 -6.43 -6.07
N LEU A 185 -21.29 -5.46 -6.40
CA LEU A 185 -20.22 -5.04 -5.49
C LEU A 185 -20.86 -4.16 -4.42
N PRO A 186 -20.76 -4.52 -3.12
CA PRO A 186 -21.39 -3.77 -2.06
C PRO A 186 -20.69 -2.43 -1.79
N GLU A 187 -21.47 -1.42 -1.40
CA GLU A 187 -20.91 -0.19 -0.84
C GLU A 187 -20.09 -0.52 0.40
N THR A 188 -18.79 -0.22 0.36
CA THR A 188 -17.85 -0.61 1.42
C THR A 188 -16.94 0.54 1.81
N THR A 189 -16.76 0.74 3.11
CA THR A 189 -15.86 1.74 3.68
C THR A 189 -14.47 1.15 3.94
N LEU A 190 -13.45 1.70 3.29
CA LEU A 190 -12.04 1.30 3.44
C LEU A 190 -11.29 2.29 4.33
N TYR A 191 -10.25 1.80 5.01
CA TYR A 191 -9.36 2.59 5.88
C TYR A 191 -7.91 2.34 5.47
N VAL A 192 -7.31 3.25 4.71
CA VAL A 192 -5.94 3.09 4.20
C VAL A 192 -4.97 3.87 5.09
N PRO A 193 -4.05 3.22 5.81
CA PRO A 193 -3.10 3.92 6.67
C PRO A 193 -1.97 4.55 5.85
N PHE A 194 -1.67 5.83 6.10
CA PHE A 194 -0.48 6.46 5.53
C PHE A 194 0.77 6.10 6.32
N GLN A 195 1.90 5.96 5.61
CA GLN A 195 3.15 5.45 6.17
C GLN A 195 4.23 6.54 6.27
N PHE A 196 3.85 7.79 6.52
CA PHE A 196 4.81 8.87 6.78
C PHE A 196 5.62 8.61 8.06
N TRP A 197 6.75 9.30 8.20
CA TRP A 197 7.65 9.14 9.35
C TRP A 197 6.94 9.33 10.72
N TYR A 198 5.97 10.25 10.79
CA TYR A 198 5.20 10.54 12.02
C TYR A 198 4.06 9.53 12.28
N CYS A 199 3.67 8.73 11.29
CA CYS A 199 2.66 7.67 11.46
C CYS A 199 3.24 6.39 12.08
N ARG A 200 4.53 6.12 11.83
CA ARG A 200 5.18 4.86 12.22
C ARG A 200 5.57 4.84 13.70
N ASN A 201 6.18 5.92 14.19
CA ASN A 201 6.71 6.00 15.56
C ASN A 201 6.09 7.18 16.33
N PRO A 202 5.47 6.97 17.50
CA PRO A 202 4.93 8.06 18.31
C PRO A 202 6.00 9.06 18.79
N GLY A 203 7.27 8.63 18.90
CA GLY A 203 8.38 9.54 19.24
C GLY A 203 8.68 10.61 18.18
N LEU A 204 8.13 10.45 16.97
CA LEU A 204 8.24 11.40 15.86
C LEU A 204 6.89 12.04 15.49
N ALA A 205 5.89 11.94 16.37
CA ALA A 205 4.60 12.58 16.14
C ALA A 205 4.80 14.08 15.85
N LEU A 206 4.06 14.59 14.87
CA LEU A 206 4.27 15.92 14.32
C LEU A 206 3.75 16.98 15.31
N PRO A 207 4.59 17.89 15.84
CA PRO A 207 4.15 18.84 16.85
C PRO A 207 3.41 20.04 16.22
N LEU A 208 2.09 19.92 16.10
CA LEU A 208 1.22 20.97 15.59
C LEU A 208 1.31 22.24 16.46
N ILE A 209 1.46 22.08 17.77
CA ILE A 209 1.62 23.21 18.70
C ILE A 209 2.89 24.03 18.45
N ALA A 210 3.95 23.39 17.94
CA ALA A 210 5.21 24.06 17.62
C ALA A 210 5.20 24.68 16.21
N LEU A 211 4.17 24.41 15.40
CA LEU A 211 4.00 24.86 14.02
C LEU A 211 2.90 25.92 13.86
N GLN A 212 2.78 26.85 14.82
CA GLN A 212 1.65 27.81 14.85
C GLN A 212 1.55 28.73 13.62
N TYR A 213 2.64 28.99 12.91
CA TYR A 213 2.62 29.82 11.69
C TYR A 213 2.62 29.01 10.40
N HIS A 214 2.68 27.68 10.50
CA HIS A 214 2.73 26.77 9.34
C HIS A 214 1.47 25.90 9.34
N GLU A 215 0.75 25.91 8.24
CA GLU A 215 -0.34 24.95 8.02
C GLU A 215 0.27 23.64 7.54
N VAL A 216 -0.24 22.53 8.07
CA VAL A 216 0.08 21.19 7.58
C VAL A 216 -1.02 20.78 6.62
N LYS A 217 -0.65 20.51 5.37
CA LYS A 217 -1.55 20.09 4.30
C LYS A 217 -1.15 18.72 3.81
N ILE A 218 -2.15 17.87 3.59
CA ILE A 218 -1.99 16.59 2.93
C ILE A 218 -2.66 16.72 1.56
N ASN A 219 -1.86 16.61 0.51
CA ASN A 219 -2.36 16.62 -0.86
C ASN A 219 -2.43 15.17 -1.34
N LEU A 220 -3.61 14.74 -1.76
CA LEU A 220 -3.89 13.38 -2.21
C LEU A 220 -4.34 13.41 -3.68
N ASP A 221 -3.67 12.61 -4.51
CA ASP A 221 -4.05 12.39 -5.90
C ASP A 221 -4.66 10.99 -6.03
N ILE A 222 -5.92 10.95 -6.42
CA ILE A 222 -6.70 9.72 -6.58
C ILE A 222 -6.61 9.28 -8.05
N ARG A 223 -6.32 7.99 -8.29
CA ARG A 223 -6.28 7.41 -9.63
C ARG A 223 -7.65 7.45 -10.30
N PRO A 224 -7.71 7.49 -11.65
CA PRO A 224 -8.97 7.32 -12.36
C PRO A 224 -9.56 5.92 -12.09
N ILE A 225 -10.89 5.83 -12.10
CA ILE A 225 -11.63 4.58 -11.86
C ILE A 225 -11.30 3.49 -12.87
N ASP A 226 -10.88 3.87 -14.08
CA ASP A 226 -10.43 2.96 -15.15
C ASP A 226 -9.22 2.09 -14.73
N GLU A 227 -8.39 2.55 -13.79
CA GLU A 227 -7.23 1.81 -13.27
C GLU A 227 -7.54 1.04 -11.98
N CYS A 228 -8.79 1.11 -11.48
CA CYS A 228 -9.19 0.53 -10.20
C CYS A 228 -10.32 -0.50 -10.34
N LEU A 229 -11.20 -0.34 -11.33
CA LEU A 229 -12.37 -1.17 -11.56
C LEU A 229 -12.23 -1.96 -12.86
N TRP A 230 -12.60 -3.24 -12.84
CA TRP A 230 -12.82 -4.04 -14.04
C TRP A 230 -14.31 -4.39 -14.13
N ALA A 231 -15.03 -3.84 -15.11
CA ALA A 231 -16.47 -4.04 -15.28
C ALA A 231 -16.86 -4.23 -16.76
N VAL A 232 -17.41 -5.41 -17.08
CA VAL A 232 -17.77 -5.82 -18.45
C VAL A 232 -19.21 -6.32 -18.53
N ASN A 233 -19.84 -6.16 -19.70
CA ASN A 233 -21.26 -6.50 -19.91
C ASN A 233 -21.52 -7.95 -20.34
N ASN A 234 -20.45 -8.69 -20.64
CA ASN A 234 -20.48 -10.06 -21.12
C ASN A 234 -19.13 -10.71 -20.80
N LEU A 235 -19.14 -12.03 -20.58
CA LEU A 235 -17.95 -12.87 -20.34
C LEU A 235 -17.62 -13.78 -21.52
N ALA A 236 -18.43 -13.78 -22.58
CA ALA A 236 -18.26 -14.71 -23.70
C ALA A 236 -16.85 -14.69 -24.30
N ASN A 237 -16.34 -15.89 -24.57
CA ASN A 237 -15.05 -16.12 -25.17
C ASN A 237 -15.09 -15.72 -26.66
N ALA A 238 -14.51 -14.57 -27.02
CA ALA A 238 -14.42 -14.12 -28.40
C ALA A 238 -12.96 -14.02 -28.85
N THR A 239 -12.74 -14.26 -30.14
CA THR A 239 -11.40 -14.22 -30.75
C THR A 239 -10.86 -12.78 -30.74
N ALA A 240 -9.60 -12.62 -30.32
CA ALA A 240 -8.92 -11.33 -30.23
C ALA A 240 -9.11 -10.49 -31.52
N GLY A 241 -9.54 -9.24 -31.36
CA GLY A 241 -9.68 -8.28 -32.47
C GLY A 241 -10.99 -8.32 -33.26
N THR A 242 -11.95 -9.20 -32.93
CA THR A 242 -13.24 -9.28 -33.65
C THR A 242 -14.37 -8.54 -32.93
N VAL A 243 -14.26 -8.31 -31.62
CA VAL A 243 -15.30 -7.69 -30.78
C VAL A 243 -14.74 -6.43 -30.11
N PRO A 244 -15.46 -5.29 -30.17
CA PRO A 244 -15.06 -4.07 -29.46
C PRO A 244 -15.07 -4.26 -27.94
N SER A 245 -14.50 -3.30 -27.20
CA SER A 245 -14.50 -3.33 -25.73
C SER A 245 -15.91 -3.51 -25.14
N THR A 246 -16.04 -4.45 -24.20
CA THR A 246 -17.29 -4.79 -23.51
C THR A 246 -17.53 -3.98 -22.23
N LYS A 247 -16.82 -2.85 -22.09
CA LYS A 247 -16.85 -1.94 -20.93
C LYS A 247 -18.27 -1.47 -20.57
N VAL A 248 -18.65 -1.59 -19.30
CA VAL A 248 -19.93 -1.06 -18.78
C VAL A 248 -19.81 0.44 -18.46
N THR A 249 -20.26 1.32 -19.35
CA THR A 249 -20.01 2.77 -19.25
C THR A 249 -20.59 3.38 -17.98
N THR A 250 -21.77 2.94 -17.55
CA THR A 250 -22.44 3.46 -16.34
C THR A 250 -21.67 3.14 -15.05
N ALA A 251 -20.97 1.99 -14.99
CA ALA A 251 -20.18 1.60 -13.83
C ALA A 251 -18.91 2.46 -13.68
N TYR A 252 -18.29 2.84 -14.81
CA TYR A 252 -17.12 3.73 -14.82
C TYR A 252 -17.45 5.22 -14.66
N ASN A 253 -18.73 5.59 -14.68
CA ASN A 253 -19.18 6.95 -14.39
C ASN A 253 -19.57 7.14 -12.90
N GLN A 254 -19.38 6.10 -12.06
CA GLN A 254 -19.64 6.22 -10.64
C GLN A 254 -18.55 7.06 -9.94
N SER A 255 -18.99 7.85 -8.97
CA SER A 255 -18.11 8.65 -8.11
C SER A 255 -17.94 7.99 -6.75
N LEU A 256 -16.92 8.40 -6.00
CA LEU A 256 -16.79 8.04 -4.59
C LEU A 256 -18.00 8.55 -3.80
N VAL A 257 -18.55 7.70 -2.91
CA VAL A 257 -19.71 8.07 -2.09
C VAL A 257 -19.31 9.09 -1.03
N ALA A 258 -18.16 8.87 -0.38
CA ALA A 258 -17.55 9.77 0.58
C ALA A 258 -16.04 9.48 0.68
N ALA A 259 -15.28 10.51 1.02
CA ALA A 259 -13.89 10.35 1.45
C ALA A 259 -13.57 11.39 2.51
N SER A 260 -12.85 10.97 3.54
CA SER A 260 -12.36 11.83 4.60
C SER A 260 -11.05 11.32 5.17
N LEU A 261 -10.38 12.17 5.95
CA LEU A 261 -9.08 11.84 6.53
C LEU A 261 -9.19 11.82 8.04
N TYR A 262 -8.84 10.70 8.68
CA TYR A 262 -8.78 10.61 10.14
C TYR A 262 -7.35 10.85 10.59
N VAL A 263 -7.18 11.76 11.55
CA VAL A 263 -5.89 12.04 12.17
C VAL A 263 -6.00 11.76 13.66
N ASP A 264 -5.10 10.93 14.18
CA ASP A 264 -4.98 10.69 15.60
C ASP A 264 -4.23 11.85 16.26
N TYR A 265 -4.93 12.62 17.08
CA TYR A 265 -4.35 13.71 17.85
C TYR A 265 -3.88 13.22 19.21
N VAL A 266 -2.72 13.71 19.66
CA VAL A 266 -2.21 13.51 21.01
C VAL A 266 -2.34 14.82 21.80
N PHE A 267 -3.01 14.74 22.94
CA PHE A 267 -3.17 15.84 23.89
C PHE A 267 -2.15 15.69 25.01
N LEU A 268 -1.37 16.75 25.24
CA LEU A 268 -0.32 16.76 26.25
C LEU A 268 -0.74 17.53 27.49
N ASP A 269 -0.21 17.14 28.64
CA ASP A 269 -0.38 17.91 29.87
C ASP A 269 0.29 19.29 29.77
N THR A 270 -0.15 20.26 30.57
CA THR A 270 0.18 21.68 30.41
C THR A 270 1.69 21.96 30.43
N ASP A 271 2.44 21.22 31.25
CA ASP A 271 3.89 21.43 31.39
C ASP A 271 4.69 20.86 30.22
N GLU A 272 4.29 19.72 29.67
CA GLU A 272 4.90 19.18 28.46
C GLU A 272 4.49 20.00 27.24
N ARG A 273 3.21 20.37 27.14
CA ARG A 273 2.68 21.26 26.11
C ARG A 273 3.44 22.58 26.02
N ARG A 274 3.72 23.23 27.16
CA ARG A 274 4.52 24.47 27.21
C ARG A 274 5.96 24.25 26.74
N ARG A 275 6.59 23.14 27.16
CA ARG A 275 7.95 22.79 26.72
C ARG A 275 8.01 22.48 25.22
N MET A 276 7.02 21.80 24.69
CA MET A 276 6.90 21.51 23.26
C MET A 276 6.68 22.78 22.43
N ALA A 277 5.98 23.79 22.96
CA ALA A 277 5.78 25.05 22.25
C ALA A 277 7.02 25.97 22.27
N GLN A 278 7.80 25.96 23.36
CA GLN A 278 8.89 26.91 23.58
C GLN A 278 10.25 26.41 23.09
N ASN A 279 10.54 25.12 23.27
CA ASN A 279 11.85 24.58 22.95
C ASN A 279 11.98 24.31 21.45
N PRO A 280 13.17 24.55 20.86
CA PRO A 280 13.44 24.11 19.49
C PRO A 280 13.54 22.59 19.43
N HIS A 281 12.94 21.99 18.40
CA HIS A 281 12.97 20.53 18.18
C HIS A 281 13.72 20.19 16.89
N GLU A 282 14.47 19.10 16.93
CA GLU A 282 15.09 18.50 15.76
C GLU A 282 14.62 17.05 15.64
N TYR A 283 13.91 16.73 14.57
CA TYR A 283 13.46 15.38 14.28
C TYR A 283 14.32 14.79 13.17
N LEU A 284 14.90 13.61 13.41
CA LEU A 284 15.44 12.79 12.35
C LEU A 284 14.28 12.07 11.68
N ILE A 285 13.92 12.54 10.48
CA ILE A 285 12.80 12.03 9.69
C ILE A 285 13.30 11.17 8.54
N GLU A 286 12.40 10.34 8.03
CA GLU A 286 12.59 9.55 6.82
C GLU A 286 11.79 10.17 5.68
N GLN A 287 12.35 10.12 4.47
CA GLN A 287 11.72 10.56 3.25
C GLN A 287 11.84 9.48 2.19
N LEU A 288 10.85 9.40 1.31
CA LEU A 288 10.91 8.56 0.12
C LEU A 288 11.43 9.36 -1.06
N GLN A 289 12.42 8.81 -1.76
CA GLN A 289 12.86 9.31 -3.05
C GLN A 289 12.49 8.33 -4.15
N PHE A 290 11.88 8.90 -5.20
CA PHE A 290 11.50 8.20 -6.41
C PHE A 290 11.74 9.14 -7.59
N THR A 291 12.50 8.69 -8.58
CA THR A 291 12.88 9.51 -9.75
C THR A 291 11.92 9.37 -10.93
N GLY A 292 10.89 8.54 -10.82
CA GLY A 292 9.98 8.18 -11.91
C GLY A 292 10.23 6.78 -12.45
N ASP A 293 9.31 6.32 -13.30
CA ASP A 293 9.40 5.04 -14.00
C ASP A 293 10.45 5.14 -15.12
N GLU A 294 11.36 4.17 -15.18
CA GLU A 294 12.33 4.05 -16.27
C GLU A 294 11.91 2.92 -17.22
N SER A 295 11.55 3.27 -18.46
CA SER A 295 11.14 2.29 -19.46
C SER A 295 12.34 1.53 -20.02
N VAL A 296 12.23 0.21 -20.06
CA VAL A 296 13.26 -0.70 -20.56
C VAL A 296 12.71 -1.60 -21.65
N GLY A 297 13.50 -1.76 -22.73
CA GLY A 297 13.17 -2.58 -23.90
C GLY A 297 14.30 -3.54 -24.31
N SER A 298 15.40 -3.55 -23.56
CA SER A 298 16.51 -4.49 -23.73
C SER A 298 16.69 -5.36 -22.49
N SER A 299 17.31 -6.54 -22.65
CA SER A 299 17.62 -7.43 -21.53
C SER A 299 18.69 -6.87 -20.59
N SER A 300 19.65 -6.09 -21.08
CA SER A 300 20.66 -5.44 -20.21
C SER A 300 20.44 -3.93 -20.17
N ASN A 301 20.21 -3.39 -18.97
CA ASN A 301 19.94 -1.96 -18.77
C ASN A 301 20.85 -1.38 -17.70
N LYS A 302 21.29 -0.14 -17.93
CA LYS A 302 22.05 0.66 -16.94
C LYS A 302 21.21 1.85 -16.53
N ILE A 303 20.69 1.81 -15.32
CA ILE A 303 19.81 2.84 -14.77
C ILE A 303 20.65 3.77 -13.91
N LYS A 304 20.61 5.07 -14.20
CA LYS A 304 21.31 6.08 -13.42
C LYS A 304 20.45 6.49 -12.22
N LEU A 305 20.97 6.30 -11.02
CA LEU A 305 20.28 6.68 -9.78
C LEU A 305 20.62 8.13 -9.43
N ASN A 306 19.62 9.01 -9.41
CA ASN A 306 19.79 10.42 -9.05
C ASN A 306 19.24 10.71 -7.64
N PHE A 307 19.62 9.86 -6.67
CA PHE A 307 19.23 10.05 -5.27
C PHE A 307 20.16 11.02 -4.55
N ASN A 308 19.67 11.56 -3.44
CA ASN A 308 20.39 12.45 -2.54
C ASN A 308 20.26 11.97 -1.09
N HIS A 309 20.99 12.62 -0.18
CA HIS A 309 20.97 12.34 1.25
C HIS A 309 21.52 10.95 1.64
N PRO A 310 21.66 10.66 2.95
CA PRO A 310 22.00 9.33 3.44
C PRO A 310 20.80 8.37 3.26
N CYS A 311 20.89 7.46 2.30
CA CYS A 311 19.90 6.44 2.03
C CYS A 311 20.15 5.19 2.90
N LYS A 312 19.08 4.64 3.49
CA LYS A 312 19.07 3.41 4.30
C LYS A 312 19.13 2.18 3.41
N GLU A 313 18.37 2.19 2.33
CA GLU A 313 18.20 1.06 1.43
C GLU A 313 17.73 1.52 0.04
N LEU A 314 17.85 0.62 -0.93
CA LEU A 314 17.23 0.72 -2.23
C LEU A 314 16.23 -0.43 -2.37
N VAL A 315 15.03 -0.12 -2.81
CA VAL A 315 14.01 -1.11 -3.18
C VAL A 315 13.69 -0.90 -4.65
N PHE A 316 13.72 -1.96 -5.44
CA PHE A 316 13.45 -1.86 -6.87
C PHE A 316 12.57 -3.00 -7.37
N VAL A 317 11.70 -2.66 -8.30
CA VAL A 317 10.78 -3.59 -8.96
C VAL A 317 10.85 -3.38 -10.46
N VAL A 318 10.59 -4.45 -11.20
CA VAL A 318 10.46 -4.42 -12.66
C VAL A 318 9.07 -4.92 -12.98
N GLN A 319 8.26 -4.06 -13.59
CA GLN A 319 6.89 -4.37 -13.94
C GLN A 319 6.75 -4.47 -15.46
N PRO A 320 6.42 -5.65 -16.02
CA PRO A 320 6.10 -5.78 -17.44
C PRO A 320 4.87 -4.94 -17.80
N ASP A 321 4.92 -4.22 -18.92
CA ASP A 321 3.76 -3.43 -19.38
C ASP A 321 2.56 -4.32 -19.72
N ALA A 322 2.80 -5.59 -20.08
CA ALA A 322 1.78 -6.59 -20.34
C ALA A 322 0.90 -6.92 -19.12
N ASN A 323 1.39 -6.72 -17.89
CA ASN A 323 0.60 -6.96 -16.68
C ASN A 323 -0.37 -5.80 -16.37
N VAL A 324 -0.10 -4.61 -16.92
CA VAL A 324 -0.75 -3.34 -16.55
C VAL A 324 -1.41 -2.65 -17.75
N ASP A 325 -1.74 -3.41 -18.79
CA ASP A 325 -2.49 -2.89 -19.93
C ASP A 325 -4.01 -2.88 -19.66
N TYR A 326 -4.47 -1.81 -19.01
CA TYR A 326 -5.88 -1.61 -18.66
C TYR A 326 -6.81 -1.61 -19.88
N CYS A 327 -6.34 -1.13 -21.03
CA CYS A 327 -7.18 -1.02 -22.22
C CYS A 327 -7.45 -2.40 -22.84
N SER A 328 -6.41 -3.24 -22.98
CA SER A 328 -6.59 -4.60 -23.51
C SER A 328 -7.36 -5.51 -22.54
N SER A 329 -7.31 -5.23 -21.23
CA SER A 329 -8.07 -5.98 -20.22
C SER A 329 -9.60 -5.94 -20.41
N LEU A 330 -10.12 -4.95 -21.15
CA LEU A 330 -11.56 -4.78 -21.42
C LEU A 330 -11.99 -5.30 -22.80
N THR A 331 -11.07 -5.94 -23.52
CA THR A 331 -11.31 -6.44 -24.88
C THR A 331 -11.25 -7.96 -24.89
N PRO A 332 -12.34 -8.64 -25.30
CA PRO A 332 -12.37 -10.10 -25.38
C PRO A 332 -11.24 -10.68 -26.24
N GLY A 333 -10.66 -11.79 -25.78
CA GLY A 333 -9.60 -12.53 -26.48
C GLY A 333 -8.17 -12.11 -26.13
N ASN A 334 -7.98 -11.03 -25.37
CA ASN A 334 -6.70 -10.71 -24.74
C ASN A 334 -6.52 -11.48 -23.42
N ILE A 335 -5.27 -11.76 -23.06
CA ILE A 335 -4.93 -12.56 -21.86
C ILE A 335 -5.49 -11.89 -20.59
N LEU A 336 -5.31 -10.58 -20.45
CA LEU A 336 -5.80 -9.83 -19.29
C LEU A 336 -7.33 -9.86 -19.14
N TYR A 337 -8.06 -10.01 -20.24
CA TYR A 337 -9.52 -10.19 -20.15
C TYR A 337 -9.88 -11.58 -19.60
N GLN A 338 -9.09 -12.60 -19.92
CA GLN A 338 -9.27 -13.96 -19.41
C GLN A 338 -8.92 -14.06 -17.92
N THR A 339 -7.95 -13.27 -17.45
CA THR A 339 -7.59 -13.13 -16.03
C THR A 339 -8.42 -12.09 -15.29
N LEU A 340 -9.53 -11.64 -15.88
CA LEU A 340 -10.50 -10.72 -15.26
C LEU A 340 -9.92 -9.34 -14.92
N GLY A 341 -8.91 -8.84 -15.62
CA GLY A 341 -8.38 -7.50 -15.42
C GLY A 341 -6.86 -7.43 -15.38
N ALA A 342 -6.36 -6.20 -15.30
CA ALA A 342 -4.93 -5.91 -15.10
C ALA A 342 -4.47 -6.31 -13.68
N GLN A 343 -3.17 -6.57 -13.54
CA GLN A 343 -2.53 -7.01 -12.29
C GLN A 343 -1.50 -5.95 -11.82
N PRO A 344 -1.95 -4.84 -11.21
CA PRO A 344 -1.10 -3.69 -10.90
C PRO A 344 0.00 -3.98 -9.87
N PHE A 345 -0.18 -4.99 -9.02
CA PHE A 345 0.79 -5.40 -7.99
C PHE A 345 1.56 -6.66 -8.36
N ASN A 346 1.40 -7.19 -9.57
CA ASN A 346 2.22 -8.29 -10.06
C ASN A 346 3.54 -7.75 -10.66
N TYR A 347 4.63 -7.96 -9.91
CA TYR A 347 6.00 -7.59 -10.30
C TYR A 347 6.81 -8.76 -10.87
N THR A 348 6.15 -9.86 -11.26
CA THR A 348 6.78 -11.03 -11.87
C THR A 348 6.75 -11.00 -13.39
N ASP A 349 7.52 -11.87 -14.03
CA ASP A 349 7.64 -11.92 -15.49
C ASP A 349 6.54 -12.73 -16.20
N ALA A 350 5.56 -13.23 -15.45
CA ALA A 350 4.37 -13.89 -15.96
C ALA A 350 3.08 -13.32 -15.35
N ILE A 351 1.99 -13.43 -16.10
CA ILE A 351 0.65 -13.10 -15.62
C ILE A 351 0.17 -14.20 -14.68
N ASP A 352 -0.43 -13.85 -13.55
CA ASP A 352 -1.04 -14.81 -12.63
C ASP A 352 -2.28 -15.43 -13.28
N PRO A 353 -2.30 -16.76 -13.53
CA PRO A 353 -3.44 -17.45 -14.10
C PRO A 353 -4.51 -17.78 -13.06
N LEU A 354 -4.32 -17.51 -11.77
CA LEU A 354 -5.36 -17.74 -10.77
C LEU A 354 -6.46 -16.68 -10.89
N LEU A 355 -7.67 -17.10 -11.20
CA LEU A 355 -8.80 -16.18 -11.37
C LEU A 355 -9.39 -15.78 -10.02
N ASN A 356 -9.62 -14.48 -9.84
CA ASN A 356 -10.44 -13.94 -8.75
C ASN A 356 -11.93 -14.13 -9.06
N ALA A 357 -12.36 -15.39 -9.12
CA ALA A 357 -13.74 -15.79 -9.36
C ALA A 357 -14.10 -17.05 -8.60
N ILE A 358 -15.26 -17.04 -7.93
CA ILE A 358 -15.79 -18.20 -7.20
C ILE A 358 -16.04 -19.37 -8.18
N HIS A 359 -16.40 -19.05 -9.43
CA HIS A 359 -16.53 -20.00 -10.52
C HIS A 359 -15.28 -20.84 -10.82
N ALA A 360 -14.08 -20.37 -10.43
CA ALA A 360 -12.86 -21.15 -10.60
C ALA A 360 -12.79 -22.35 -9.64
N PHE A 361 -13.53 -22.30 -8.52
CA PHE A 361 -13.47 -23.26 -7.43
C PHE A 361 -14.78 -24.00 -7.16
N GLY A 362 -15.84 -23.78 -7.96
CA GLY A 362 -17.15 -24.42 -7.74
C GLY A 362 -17.96 -24.55 -9.04
N GLY A 363 -18.77 -25.61 -9.13
CA GLY A 363 -19.65 -25.85 -10.27
C GLY A 363 -20.80 -24.84 -10.35
N ALA A 364 -21.31 -24.58 -11.56
CA ALA A 364 -22.39 -23.60 -11.76
C ALA A 364 -23.67 -23.97 -11.00
N ASN A 365 -23.96 -25.27 -10.85
CA ASN A 365 -25.14 -25.73 -10.12
C ASN A 365 -25.05 -25.48 -8.60
N ALA A 366 -23.85 -25.60 -8.04
CA ALA A 366 -23.53 -25.38 -6.64
C ALA A 366 -23.48 -23.88 -6.31
N VAL A 367 -22.89 -23.07 -7.19
CA VAL A 367 -22.68 -21.63 -6.91
C VAL A 367 -23.90 -20.78 -7.27
N ALA A 368 -24.64 -21.11 -8.34
CA ALA A 368 -25.54 -20.13 -8.97
C ALA A 368 -26.84 -20.66 -9.59
N ALA A 369 -27.19 -21.95 -9.49
CA ALA A 369 -28.44 -22.45 -10.10
C ALA A 369 -29.71 -21.81 -9.50
N THR A 370 -29.71 -21.54 -8.20
CA THR A 370 -30.80 -20.91 -7.48
C THR A 370 -30.27 -20.04 -6.36
N THR A 371 -31.10 -19.15 -5.82
CA THR A 371 -30.78 -18.32 -4.64
C THR A 371 -30.41 -19.16 -3.40
N ASN A 372 -30.79 -20.45 -3.36
CA ASN A 372 -30.49 -21.36 -2.26
C ASN A 372 -29.36 -22.37 -2.59
N SER A 373 -28.71 -22.24 -3.76
CA SER A 373 -27.73 -23.22 -4.22
C SER A 373 -26.47 -23.23 -3.38
N PHE A 374 -26.03 -22.07 -2.90
CA PHE A 374 -24.81 -21.96 -2.08
C PHE A 374 -25.12 -21.93 -0.56
N ILE A 375 -26.13 -21.14 -0.17
CA ILE A 375 -26.65 -21.08 1.20
C ILE A 375 -28.14 -21.40 1.17
N ASN A 376 -28.55 -22.42 1.91
CA ASN A 376 -29.95 -22.82 1.97
C ASN A 376 -30.79 -21.84 2.83
N GLY A 377 -32.12 -21.99 2.79
CA GLY A 377 -33.04 -21.14 3.55
C GLY A 377 -32.91 -21.21 5.09
N SER A 378 -32.09 -22.13 5.62
CA SER A 378 -31.75 -22.19 7.05
C SER A 378 -30.46 -21.42 7.41
N GLY A 379 -29.77 -20.85 6.41
CA GLY A 379 -28.54 -20.08 6.61
C GLY A 379 -27.28 -20.93 6.72
N LEU A 380 -27.33 -22.20 6.32
CA LEU A 380 -26.20 -23.13 6.25
C LEU A 380 -25.80 -23.36 4.79
N PHE A 381 -24.59 -23.86 4.55
CA PHE A 381 -24.21 -24.36 3.22
C PHE A 381 -25.20 -25.42 2.74
N ASN A 382 -25.55 -25.39 1.46
CA ASN A 382 -26.48 -26.37 0.90
C ASN A 382 -25.81 -27.75 0.83
N GLU A 383 -24.54 -27.82 0.44
CA GLU A 383 -23.67 -28.98 0.56
C GLU A 383 -22.54 -28.71 1.56
N THR A 384 -22.67 -29.28 2.76
CA THR A 384 -21.64 -29.20 3.82
C THR A 384 -20.61 -30.32 3.75
N GLU A 385 -20.92 -31.43 3.08
CA GLU A 385 -20.11 -32.65 3.03
C GLU A 385 -19.51 -32.87 1.64
N ALA A 386 -18.30 -33.43 1.57
CA ALA A 386 -17.70 -33.86 0.31
C ALA A 386 -18.24 -35.25 -0.07
N GLY A 387 -19.16 -35.30 -1.04
CA GLY A 387 -19.75 -36.55 -1.51
C GLY A 387 -18.93 -37.24 -2.60
N ASP A 388 -18.97 -38.57 -2.65
CA ASP A 388 -18.36 -39.36 -3.73
C ASP A 388 -19.19 -39.29 -5.03
N VAL A 389 -18.50 -39.26 -6.17
CA VAL A 389 -19.13 -39.20 -7.50
C VAL A 389 -19.73 -40.56 -7.87
N ALA A 390 -21.07 -40.68 -7.91
CA ALA A 390 -21.73 -41.79 -8.59
C ALA A 390 -21.89 -41.46 -10.08
N SER A 391 -21.35 -42.31 -10.96
CA SER A 391 -21.37 -42.09 -12.42
C SER A 391 -22.80 -41.91 -12.94
N TYR A 392 -23.15 -40.71 -13.42
CA TYR A 392 -24.38 -40.47 -14.17
C TYR A 392 -24.05 -40.25 -15.65
N THR A 393 -24.86 -40.86 -16.52
CA THR A 393 -24.74 -40.85 -17.97
C THR A 393 -24.71 -39.43 -18.56
N GLN A 394 -23.84 -39.29 -19.55
CA GLN A 394 -23.44 -38.09 -20.26
C GLN A 394 -24.56 -37.30 -20.95
N TRP A 395 -24.25 -36.02 -21.17
CA TRP A 395 -24.89 -35.00 -22.00
C TRP A 395 -25.76 -35.49 -23.16
N THR A 396 -27.03 -35.07 -23.13
CA THR A 396 -27.75 -34.65 -24.34
C THR A 396 -28.50 -33.36 -24.03
N ASN A 397 -28.17 -32.29 -24.76
CA ASN A 397 -28.80 -30.96 -24.74
C ASN A 397 -28.32 -29.97 -23.66
N TRP A 398 -27.05 -29.57 -23.73
CA TRP A 398 -26.61 -28.25 -23.24
C TRP A 398 -26.73 -27.24 -24.39
N GLU A 399 -27.97 -26.86 -24.71
CA GLU A 399 -28.28 -25.62 -25.44
C GLU A 399 -29.08 -24.74 -24.49
N GLY A 400 -28.40 -23.84 -23.78
CA GLY A 400 -29.01 -22.92 -22.82
C GLY A 400 -27.96 -21.99 -22.23
N GLY A 401 -27.86 -20.78 -22.78
CA GLY A 401 -26.76 -19.85 -22.53
C GLY A 401 -26.69 -19.30 -21.10
N GLY A 402 -25.69 -19.76 -20.36
CA GLY A 402 -25.05 -19.00 -19.29
C GLY A 402 -23.67 -18.50 -19.76
N PRO A 403 -23.09 -17.48 -19.09
CA PRO A 403 -21.78 -16.93 -19.45
C PRO A 403 -20.69 -18.01 -19.29
N THR A 404 -20.12 -18.48 -20.40
CA THR A 404 -18.92 -19.33 -20.34
C THR A 404 -17.71 -18.44 -20.08
N LEU A 405 -17.06 -18.63 -18.93
CA LEU A 405 -15.82 -17.91 -18.61
C LEU A 405 -14.74 -18.19 -19.67
N PRO A 406 -13.95 -17.17 -20.06
CA PRO A 406 -12.86 -17.36 -21.01
C PRO A 406 -11.83 -18.37 -20.48
N GLY A 407 -11.56 -19.43 -21.24
CA GLY A 407 -10.58 -20.47 -20.88
C GLY A 407 -11.14 -21.71 -20.19
N VAL A 408 -12.42 -21.72 -19.80
CA VAL A 408 -13.10 -22.93 -19.33
C VAL A 408 -13.67 -23.66 -20.54
N GLY A 409 -13.01 -24.74 -20.97
CA GLY A 409 -13.52 -25.59 -22.04
C GLY A 409 -14.92 -26.11 -21.69
N GLY A 410 -15.87 -25.99 -22.62
CA GLY A 410 -17.22 -26.55 -22.50
C GLY A 410 -17.18 -28.09 -22.50
N GLY A 411 -16.68 -28.66 -21.42
CA GLY A 411 -16.53 -30.09 -21.20
C GLY A 411 -17.84 -30.72 -20.76
N THR A 412 -18.23 -31.79 -21.42
CA THR A 412 -19.49 -32.49 -21.25
C THR A 412 -19.49 -33.54 -20.14
N GLY A 413 -18.69 -33.29 -19.10
CA GLY A 413 -18.41 -34.21 -18.00
C GLY A 413 -18.99 -33.76 -16.66
N PRO A 414 -18.94 -34.61 -15.61
CA PRO A 414 -19.33 -34.22 -14.26
C PRO A 414 -18.53 -32.97 -13.83
N GLU A 415 -19.23 -31.97 -13.30
CA GLU A 415 -18.66 -30.74 -12.74
C GLU A 415 -17.70 -31.07 -11.57
N SER A 416 -16.85 -30.11 -11.20
CA SER A 416 -16.04 -30.20 -9.98
C SER A 416 -16.95 -30.37 -8.76
N LEU A 417 -16.99 -31.57 -8.16
CA LEU A 417 -17.83 -31.91 -6.99
C LEU A 417 -17.21 -31.50 -5.66
N VAL A 418 -16.68 -30.28 -5.61
CA VAL A 418 -16.36 -29.61 -4.35
C VAL A 418 -17.65 -29.08 -3.76
N SER A 419 -17.88 -29.42 -2.50
CA SER A 419 -19.05 -28.93 -1.76
C SER A 419 -19.02 -27.40 -1.65
N ASP A 420 -20.17 -26.76 -1.44
CA ASP A 420 -20.24 -25.29 -1.31
C ASP A 420 -19.33 -24.77 -0.18
N ALA A 421 -19.26 -25.53 0.92
CA ALA A 421 -18.34 -25.25 2.01
C ALA A 421 -16.87 -25.35 1.57
N GLY A 422 -16.53 -26.35 0.74
CA GLY A 422 -15.21 -26.50 0.13
C GLY A 422 -14.87 -25.35 -0.82
N THR A 423 -15.80 -24.97 -1.69
CA THR A 423 -15.65 -23.82 -2.61
C THR A 423 -15.41 -22.53 -1.84
N PHE A 424 -16.15 -22.27 -0.76
CA PHE A 424 -15.91 -21.11 0.10
C PHE A 424 -14.50 -21.12 0.70
N VAL A 425 -14.07 -22.24 1.27
CA VAL A 425 -12.74 -22.36 1.87
C VAL A 425 -11.65 -22.14 0.82
N LEU A 426 -11.77 -22.73 -0.36
CA LEU A 426 -10.81 -22.56 -1.46
C LEU A 426 -10.76 -21.11 -1.97
N THR A 427 -11.92 -20.46 -2.06
CA THR A 427 -12.03 -19.06 -2.46
C THR A 427 -11.35 -18.16 -1.42
N GLU A 428 -11.65 -18.32 -0.14
CA GLU A 428 -11.03 -17.52 0.92
C GLU A 428 -9.53 -17.77 1.05
N THR A 429 -9.06 -19.01 0.87
CA THR A 429 -7.61 -19.30 0.89
C THR A 429 -6.91 -18.76 -0.34
N SER A 430 -7.59 -18.65 -1.49
CA SER A 430 -6.98 -18.11 -2.72
C SER A 430 -6.64 -16.62 -2.66
N LEU A 431 -7.18 -15.83 -1.72
CA LEU A 431 -6.89 -14.40 -1.60
C LEU A 431 -5.41 -14.07 -1.36
N ASP A 432 -4.67 -15.02 -0.77
CA ASP A 432 -3.26 -14.90 -0.40
C ASP A 432 -2.38 -15.88 -1.21
N MET A 433 -2.97 -16.56 -2.20
CA MET A 433 -2.25 -17.46 -3.10
C MET A 433 -2.18 -16.83 -4.48
N HIS A 434 -0.99 -16.88 -5.07
CA HIS A 434 -0.76 -16.41 -6.42
C HIS A 434 0.08 -17.43 -7.18
N CYS A 435 -0.22 -17.65 -8.46
CA CYS A 435 0.58 -18.49 -9.34
C CYS A 435 1.47 -17.58 -10.21
N TRP A 436 2.38 -16.87 -9.55
CA TRP A 436 3.25 -15.91 -10.22
C TRP A 436 4.34 -16.54 -11.10
N GLY A 437 4.91 -15.68 -11.95
CA GLY A 437 6.13 -15.96 -12.67
C GLY A 437 7.38 -15.89 -11.78
N GLU A 438 8.53 -15.88 -12.43
CA GLU A 438 9.81 -15.71 -11.75
C GLU A 438 10.13 -14.22 -11.58
N ASN A 439 11.17 -13.94 -10.78
CA ASN A 439 11.67 -12.58 -10.63
C ASN A 439 12.21 -12.08 -11.98
N PRO A 440 11.72 -10.95 -12.53
CA PRO A 440 12.17 -10.47 -13.83
C PRO A 440 13.65 -10.06 -13.84
N VAL A 441 14.24 -9.78 -12.67
CA VAL A 441 15.65 -9.45 -12.54
C VAL A 441 16.44 -10.76 -12.41
N VAL A 442 17.19 -11.11 -13.45
CA VAL A 442 18.06 -12.29 -13.44
C VAL A 442 19.32 -12.00 -12.63
N THR A 443 19.97 -10.87 -12.91
CA THR A 443 21.13 -10.40 -12.14
C THR A 443 21.09 -8.89 -11.95
N ALA A 444 21.67 -8.44 -10.84
CA ALA A 444 21.84 -7.02 -10.56
C ALA A 444 23.23 -6.72 -9.99
N LYS A 445 23.74 -5.53 -10.31
CA LYS A 445 24.93 -4.95 -9.68
C LYS A 445 24.81 -3.44 -9.50
N LEU A 446 25.36 -2.95 -8.39
CA LEU A 446 25.43 -1.52 -8.10
C LEU A 446 26.86 -1.00 -8.32
N GLN A 447 26.99 0.04 -9.12
CA GLN A 447 28.25 0.75 -9.35
C GLN A 447 28.20 2.16 -8.79
N LEU A 448 29.22 2.53 -8.02
CA LEU A 448 29.41 3.86 -7.47
C LEU A 448 30.70 4.44 -8.02
N ASN A 449 30.62 5.58 -8.72
CA ASN A 449 31.72 6.25 -9.41
C ASN A 449 32.53 5.30 -10.34
N GLY A 450 31.82 4.38 -11.01
CA GLY A 450 32.40 3.42 -11.94
C GLY A 450 33.05 2.18 -11.30
N GLN A 451 33.04 2.07 -9.97
CA GLN A 451 33.52 0.88 -9.24
C GLN A 451 32.34 0.04 -8.74
N ASP A 452 32.48 -1.28 -8.79
CA ASP A 452 31.46 -2.20 -8.30
C ASP A 452 31.39 -2.14 -6.77
N ARG A 453 30.23 -1.76 -6.22
CA ARG A 453 29.98 -1.75 -4.77
C ARG A 453 29.84 -3.18 -4.23
N PHE A 454 29.33 -4.08 -5.06
CA PHE A 454 29.29 -5.52 -4.82
C PHE A 454 29.39 -6.24 -6.18
N SER A 455 29.94 -7.46 -6.15
CA SER A 455 29.98 -8.33 -7.33
C SER A 455 28.56 -8.65 -7.78
N GLU A 456 28.34 -8.80 -9.07
CA GLU A 456 27.05 -9.21 -9.63
C GLU A 456 26.44 -10.41 -8.89
N ARG A 457 25.14 -10.32 -8.59
CA ARG A 457 24.37 -11.37 -7.90
C ARG A 457 23.06 -11.61 -8.61
N GLU A 458 22.54 -12.81 -8.42
CA GLU A 458 21.23 -13.21 -8.93
C GLU A 458 20.09 -12.41 -8.28
N GLY A 459 18.97 -12.22 -8.97
CA GLY A 459 17.79 -11.52 -8.44
C GLY A 459 17.25 -12.14 -7.16
N THR A 460 17.28 -13.47 -7.07
CA THR A 460 16.87 -14.25 -5.88
C THR A 460 17.61 -13.83 -4.61
N TYR A 461 18.84 -13.30 -4.72
CA TYR A 461 19.56 -12.76 -3.57
C TYR A 461 18.87 -11.50 -3.00
N PHE A 462 18.39 -10.61 -3.86
CA PHE A 462 17.72 -9.37 -3.46
C PHE A 462 16.26 -9.59 -3.06
N ASP A 463 15.65 -10.65 -3.55
CA ASP A 463 14.27 -11.06 -3.26
C ASP A 463 14.18 -11.85 -1.94
N LEU A 464 15.06 -12.84 -1.72
CA LEU A 464 14.96 -13.75 -0.58
C LEU A 464 15.95 -13.44 0.54
N VAL A 465 17.23 -13.26 0.22
CA VAL A 465 18.29 -13.18 1.24
C VAL A 465 18.32 -11.82 1.92
N GLN A 466 18.16 -10.74 1.16
CA GLN A 466 18.16 -9.39 1.70
C GLN A 466 16.97 -9.13 2.64
N PRO A 467 15.71 -9.44 2.25
CA PRO A 467 14.58 -9.35 3.17
C PRO A 467 14.71 -10.27 4.39
N TYR A 468 15.17 -11.51 4.22
CA TYR A 468 15.40 -12.42 5.35
C TYR A 468 16.38 -11.85 6.40
N GLN A 469 17.38 -11.08 5.96
CA GLN A 469 18.40 -10.50 6.85
C GLN A 469 17.95 -9.20 7.53
N HIS A 470 17.11 -8.40 6.86
CA HIS A 470 16.89 -7.00 7.22
C HIS A 470 15.44 -6.60 7.46
N HIS A 471 14.47 -7.40 7.00
CA HIS A 471 13.04 -7.12 7.10
C HIS A 471 12.29 -8.13 7.95
N THR A 472 11.08 -7.76 8.37
CA THR A 472 10.21 -8.60 9.18
C THR A 472 9.62 -9.77 8.38
N ARG A 473 9.32 -9.56 7.10
CA ARG A 473 8.75 -10.57 6.20
C ARG A 473 9.44 -10.55 4.83
N ASN A 474 9.51 -11.73 4.22
CA ASN A 474 9.88 -11.86 2.81
C ASN A 474 8.70 -11.44 1.93
N PRO A 475 8.92 -10.51 1.00
CA PRO A 475 7.86 -10.05 0.10
C PRO A 475 7.55 -11.13 -0.94
N ASP A 476 6.56 -10.83 -1.74
CA ASP A 476 6.23 -11.56 -2.93
C ASP A 476 7.31 -11.41 -4.01
N THR A 477 7.44 -12.43 -4.85
CA THR A 477 8.49 -12.49 -5.88
C THR A 477 8.45 -11.27 -6.80
N GLY A 478 9.63 -10.75 -7.15
CA GLY A 478 9.79 -9.57 -8.01
C GLY A 478 10.05 -8.26 -7.25
N ILE A 479 9.86 -8.24 -5.93
CA ILE A 479 10.29 -7.14 -5.05
C ILE A 479 11.74 -7.38 -4.61
N ASN A 480 12.65 -6.53 -5.09
CA ASN A 480 14.07 -6.65 -4.81
C ASN A 480 14.53 -5.57 -3.83
N VAL A 481 15.27 -5.97 -2.80
CA VAL A 481 15.79 -5.07 -1.78
C VAL A 481 17.31 -5.14 -1.69
N TYR A 482 17.94 -3.98 -1.47
CA TYR A 482 19.33 -3.89 -1.06
C TYR A 482 19.49 -2.89 0.08
N SER A 483 19.78 -3.40 1.29
CA SER A 483 19.97 -2.56 2.47
C SER A 483 21.43 -2.13 2.65
N PHE A 484 21.64 -0.84 2.97
CA PHE A 484 22.90 -0.32 3.50
C PHE A 484 22.91 -0.30 5.04
N ALA A 485 21.74 -0.49 5.66
CA ALA A 485 21.52 -0.48 7.09
C ALA A 485 21.48 -1.90 7.66
N LEU A 486 21.88 -2.07 8.92
CA LEU A 486 21.70 -3.37 9.60
C LEU A 486 20.22 -3.66 9.88
N ARG A 487 19.45 -2.63 10.23
CA ARG A 487 18.02 -2.69 10.57
C ARG A 487 17.30 -1.51 9.92
N PRO A 488 16.85 -1.64 8.66
CA PRO A 488 16.21 -0.55 7.92
C PRO A 488 14.80 -0.20 8.43
N GLU A 489 14.13 -1.09 9.16
CA GLU A 489 12.78 -0.81 9.71
C GLU A 489 12.82 0.02 10.99
N GLU A 490 13.91 -0.03 11.74
CA GLU A 490 14.05 0.73 12.98
C GLU A 490 14.29 2.21 12.68
N HIS A 491 13.71 3.06 13.53
CA HIS A 491 13.94 4.50 13.49
C HIS A 491 15.39 4.86 13.84
N GLN A 492 16.02 4.07 14.71
CA GLN A 492 17.41 4.28 15.08
C GLN A 492 18.34 3.98 13.89
N PRO A 493 19.18 4.93 13.45
CA PRO A 493 20.09 4.69 12.34
C PRO A 493 21.10 3.58 12.63
N SER A 494 21.21 2.65 11.68
CA SER A 494 22.04 1.44 11.80
C SER A 494 22.93 1.20 10.56
N GLY A 495 23.11 2.22 9.72
CA GLY A 495 23.92 2.21 8.50
C GLY A 495 23.25 2.99 7.36
N THR A 496 24.03 3.73 6.56
CA THR A 496 23.52 4.55 5.45
C THR A 496 24.59 4.72 4.37
N CYS A 497 24.17 4.89 3.11
CA CYS A 497 25.02 5.33 2.02
C CYS A 497 24.66 6.77 1.61
N ASN A 498 25.63 7.69 1.59
CA ASN A 498 25.37 9.09 1.26
C ASN A 498 25.44 9.35 -0.25
N PHE A 499 24.28 9.37 -0.91
CA PHE A 499 24.20 9.58 -2.36
C PHE A 499 24.54 11.01 -2.77
N SER A 500 24.43 12.01 -1.89
CA SER A 500 24.85 13.39 -2.21
C SER A 500 26.37 13.57 -2.34
N ARG A 501 27.16 12.55 -1.98
CA ARG A 501 28.63 12.55 -2.15
C ARG A 501 29.08 11.70 -3.32
N ILE A 502 28.15 11.06 -4.02
CA ILE A 502 28.43 10.14 -5.12
C ILE A 502 28.01 10.84 -6.41
N ASP A 503 28.97 11.06 -7.31
CA ASP A 503 28.70 11.77 -8.56
C ASP A 503 27.92 10.90 -9.56
N ASN A 504 28.23 9.61 -9.60
CA ASN A 504 27.58 8.68 -10.50
C ASN A 504 27.26 7.34 -9.81
N ALA A 505 25.99 7.13 -9.48
CA ALA A 505 25.48 5.85 -9.04
C ALA A 505 24.69 5.20 -10.20
N THR A 506 25.03 3.96 -10.56
CA THR A 506 24.31 3.21 -11.60
C THR A 506 23.92 1.82 -11.11
N LEU A 507 22.67 1.48 -11.29
CA LEU A 507 22.14 0.14 -11.09
C LEU A 507 22.13 -0.56 -12.46
N GLN A 508 22.91 -1.62 -12.60
CA GLN A 508 22.92 -2.43 -13.82
C GLN A 508 22.08 -3.68 -13.58
N LEU A 509 21.09 -3.88 -14.44
CA LEU A 509 20.14 -4.97 -14.36
C LEU A 509 20.23 -5.82 -15.64
N VAL A 510 20.19 -7.13 -15.46
CA VAL A 510 19.91 -8.09 -16.53
C VAL A 510 18.53 -8.66 -16.28
N LEU A 511 17.63 -8.46 -17.24
CA LEU A 511 16.22 -8.84 -17.18
C LEU A 511 15.96 -10.13 -17.94
N SER A 512 14.92 -10.85 -17.53
CA SER A 512 14.49 -12.09 -18.18
C SER A 512 13.93 -11.82 -19.58
N ASN A 513 14.07 -12.81 -20.47
CA ASN A 513 13.53 -12.72 -21.82
C ASN A 513 11.99 -12.71 -21.83
N ALA A 514 11.34 -13.27 -20.81
CA ALA A 514 9.88 -13.23 -20.67
C ALA A 514 9.38 -11.80 -20.43
N CYS A 515 10.17 -11.01 -19.69
CA CYS A 515 9.86 -9.62 -19.40
C CYS A 515 10.15 -8.69 -20.60
N VAL A 516 11.28 -8.87 -21.30
CA VAL A 516 11.77 -7.91 -22.30
C VAL A 516 12.31 -8.62 -23.56
N ALA A 517 11.41 -9.16 -24.39
CA ALA A 517 11.75 -9.71 -25.69
C ALA A 517 10.90 -9.12 -26.83
N GLY A 518 11.55 -8.86 -27.97
CA GLY A 518 10.88 -8.35 -29.17
C GLY A 518 10.31 -6.94 -28.98
N THR A 519 8.98 -6.83 -28.94
CA THR A 519 8.26 -5.56 -28.70
C THR A 519 7.78 -5.42 -27.25
N ALA A 520 8.02 -6.41 -26.39
CA ALA A 520 7.65 -6.34 -24.98
C ALA A 520 8.55 -5.34 -24.25
N THR A 521 7.94 -4.47 -23.46
CA THR A 521 8.60 -3.46 -22.64
C THR A 521 8.20 -3.63 -21.19
N ALA A 522 9.06 -3.14 -20.30
CA ALA A 522 8.80 -3.12 -18.87
C ALA A 522 9.19 -1.76 -18.29
N LYS A 523 8.70 -1.47 -17.09
CA LYS A 523 9.06 -0.28 -16.31
C LYS A 523 9.83 -0.69 -15.08
N VAL A 524 10.98 -0.07 -14.88
CA VAL A 524 11.76 -0.23 -13.66
C VAL A 524 11.45 0.92 -12.72
N ARG A 525 11.09 0.59 -11.48
CA ARG A 525 10.89 1.56 -10.40
C ARG A 525 11.95 1.34 -9.35
N VAL A 526 12.65 2.41 -8.98
CA VAL A 526 13.66 2.37 -7.91
C VAL A 526 13.28 3.39 -6.85
N TYR A 527 13.09 2.90 -5.63
CA TYR A 527 12.80 3.66 -4.43
C TYR A 527 14.03 3.70 -3.54
N ALA A 528 14.24 4.84 -2.88
CA ALA A 528 15.25 4.98 -1.85
C ALA A 528 14.65 5.65 -0.62
N VAL A 529 14.84 5.06 0.56
CA VAL A 529 14.45 5.66 1.83
C VAL A 529 15.66 6.39 2.39
N ASN A 530 15.55 7.69 2.64
CA ASN A 530 16.66 8.50 3.15
C ASN A 530 16.32 9.20 4.46
N TYR A 531 17.36 9.50 5.23
CA TYR A 531 17.24 10.37 6.39
C TYR A 531 17.31 11.85 6.02
N ASN A 532 16.57 12.66 6.77
CA ASN A 532 16.67 14.11 6.76
C ASN A 532 16.38 14.67 8.17
N VAL A 533 16.76 15.92 8.43
CA VAL A 533 16.52 16.57 9.72
C VAL A 533 15.47 17.66 9.55
N LEU A 534 14.34 17.49 10.23
CA LEU A 534 13.28 18.48 10.32
C LEU A 534 13.49 19.33 11.57
N ARG A 535 13.76 20.62 11.39
CA ARG A 535 13.90 21.58 12.49
C ARG A 535 12.63 22.40 12.65
N VAL A 536 12.13 22.46 13.88
CA VAL A 536 10.99 23.28 14.27
C VAL A 536 11.46 24.29 15.31
N MET A 537 11.44 25.58 14.95
CA MET A 537 11.89 26.67 15.84
C MET A 537 10.92 27.84 15.79
N SER A 538 10.44 28.33 16.94
CA SER A 538 9.64 29.56 17.05
C SER A 538 8.43 29.63 16.10
N GLY A 539 7.73 28.51 15.87
CA GLY A 539 6.60 28.47 14.95
C GLY A 539 6.96 28.44 13.45
N ILE A 540 8.26 28.42 13.11
CA ILE A 540 8.79 28.43 11.74
C ILE A 540 9.52 27.13 11.42
N LEU A 541 9.22 26.56 10.24
CA LEU A 541 9.84 25.35 9.74
C LEU A 541 11.00 25.70 8.81
N GLN A 542 12.15 25.06 8.99
CA GLN A 542 13.31 25.25 8.11
C GLN A 542 13.75 23.91 7.53
N SER A 543 13.40 23.65 6.26
CA SER A 543 13.99 22.54 5.49
C SER A 543 15.36 22.98 4.94
N CYS A 544 16.37 22.13 5.11
CA CYS A 544 17.79 22.47 4.98
C CYS A 544 18.30 22.59 3.51
N ALA A 545 17.46 23.00 2.53
CA ALA A 545 17.86 23.04 1.12
C ALA A 545 18.16 24.45 0.55
N LYS A 546 17.87 25.56 1.26
CA LYS A 546 18.21 26.92 0.80
C LYS A 546 18.69 27.82 1.94
N GLN A 547 19.88 27.53 2.46
CA GLN A 547 20.39 28.18 3.67
C GLN A 547 21.48 29.26 3.44
N LEU A 548 21.75 29.70 2.21
CA LEU A 548 22.76 30.76 1.99
C LEU A 548 22.20 32.18 1.80
N ALA A 549 20.94 32.34 1.38
CA ALA A 549 20.39 33.68 1.11
C ALA A 549 19.74 34.35 2.35
N ALA A 550 19.01 33.59 3.19
CA ALA A 550 18.24 34.18 4.29
C ALA A 550 19.09 34.57 5.51
N TYR A 551 20.17 33.81 5.80
CA TYR A 551 21.09 34.14 6.89
C TYR A 551 21.86 35.43 6.64
N LEU A 552 22.19 35.74 5.39
CA LEU A 552 22.88 36.99 5.02
C LEU A 552 22.00 38.22 5.24
N VAL A 553 20.70 38.13 4.96
CA VAL A 553 19.76 39.27 5.12
C VAL A 553 19.45 39.56 6.58
N ILE A 554 19.26 38.52 7.41
CA ILE A 554 19.00 38.69 8.86
C ILE A 554 20.26 39.17 9.59
N CYS A 555 21.44 38.66 9.25
CA CYS A 555 22.70 39.16 9.80
C CYS A 555 22.99 40.61 9.39
N LEU A 556 22.69 41.02 8.14
CA LEU A 556 22.82 42.41 7.72
C LEU A 556 21.84 43.34 8.45
N LEU A 557 20.58 42.93 8.62
CA LEU A 557 19.57 43.72 9.33
C LEU A 557 19.89 43.89 10.83
N ASN A 558 20.37 42.83 11.49
CA ASN A 558 20.81 42.92 12.88
C ASN A 558 22.08 43.76 13.03
N TRP A 559 23.00 43.69 12.07
CA TRP A 559 24.18 44.56 12.05
C TRP A 559 23.81 46.04 11.84
N ILE A 560 22.91 46.35 10.90
CA ILE A 560 22.43 47.72 10.64
C ILE A 560 21.70 48.30 11.87
N ASN A 561 20.87 47.51 12.55
CA ASN A 561 20.16 47.96 13.75
C ASN A 561 21.11 48.19 14.93
N SER A 562 22.12 47.34 15.09
CA SER A 562 23.14 47.50 16.14
C SER A 562 24.02 48.73 15.89
N VAL A 563 24.41 49.00 14.64
CA VAL A 563 25.15 50.23 14.26
C VAL A 563 24.30 51.49 14.46
N LYS A 564 23.00 51.45 14.16
CA LYS A 564 22.08 52.57 14.44
C LYS A 564 21.92 52.85 15.94
N GLN A 565 21.84 51.83 16.79
CA GLN A 565 21.77 52.03 18.24
C GLN A 565 23.07 52.65 18.80
N ILE A 566 24.24 52.23 18.30
CA ILE A 566 25.53 52.79 18.73
C ILE A 566 25.67 54.27 18.31
N CYS A 567 25.21 54.65 17.12
CA CYS A 567 25.22 56.05 16.67
C CYS A 567 24.30 56.97 17.50
N VAL A 568 23.14 56.49 17.95
CA VAL A 568 22.21 57.26 18.79
C VAL A 568 22.76 57.48 20.21
N VAL A 569 23.46 56.48 20.77
CA VAL A 569 24.10 56.61 22.09
C VAL A 569 25.26 57.61 22.06
N ASN A 570 26.07 57.65 20.99
CA ASN A 570 27.16 58.62 20.86
C ASN A 570 26.69 60.07 20.66
N THR A 571 25.53 60.28 20.02
CA THR A 571 24.96 61.64 19.85
C THR A 571 24.34 62.17 21.14
N LEU A 572 23.74 61.30 21.97
CA LEU A 572 23.25 61.68 23.31
C LEU A 572 24.40 61.92 24.30
N CYS A 573 25.51 61.17 24.21
CA CYS A 573 26.67 61.36 25.07
C CYS A 573 27.39 62.70 24.82
N ASN A 574 27.47 63.14 23.55
CA ASN A 574 28.07 64.43 23.19
C ASN A 574 27.22 65.65 23.59
N GLN A 575 25.92 65.51 23.88
CA GLN A 575 25.09 66.61 24.39
C GLN A 575 25.14 66.75 25.93
N LEU A 576 25.63 65.73 26.64
CA LEU A 576 25.78 65.76 28.11
C LEU A 576 27.12 66.31 28.59
N VAL A 577 28.08 66.55 27.69
CA VAL A 577 29.41 67.11 28.01
C VAL A 577 29.47 68.63 27.79
N SER A 578 28.37 69.28 27.36
CA SER A 578 28.29 70.74 27.14
C SER A 578 27.29 71.48 28.05
N ILE A 579 27.02 70.95 29.25
CA ILE A 579 26.39 71.64 30.39
C ILE A 579 27.34 71.47 31.57
#